data_AF-A0A3Q3E8S7-F1
#
_entry.id   AF-A0A3Q3E8S7-F1
#
_cell.length_a   1.000
_cell.length_b   1.000
_cell.length_c   1.000
_cell.angle_alpha   90.00
_cell.angle_beta   90.00
_cell.angle_gamma   90.00
#
_symmetry.space_group_name_H-M   'P 1'
#
loop_
_entity.id
_entity.type
_entity.pdbx_description
1 polymer ?
#
loop_
_entity_poly.entity_id
_entity_poly.type
_entity_poly.pdbx_seq_one_letter_code
_entity_poly.pdbx_strand_id
1 'polypeptide(L)'
;MVKAEATRRQQDSSPLLLMANERLRALEDVEKEIAMILQCAGNIILELSKDKHNASLVDRQVAQFQSSVSRVENELSGQIRYLTQVATGQPHEGSTYSARKDCQMALNRAEYAKVKLGELGRTCELMLEQQQQQQQQQQQQQQQQQT
;
A
#
# COMPACT_ATOMS: atom_id res chain seq x y z
N MET A 1 20.66 12.64 -21.01
CA MET A 1 20.43 11.86 -19.78
C MET A 1 19.09 12.14 -19.09
N VAL A 2 18.48 13.32 -19.24
CA VAL A 2 17.20 13.68 -18.61
C VAL A 2 15.96 12.99 -19.23
N LYS A 3 16.05 12.53 -20.49
CA LYS A 3 14.92 11.85 -21.18
C LYS A 3 14.73 10.37 -20.79
N ALA A 4 15.65 9.78 -20.03
CA ALA A 4 15.57 8.37 -19.62
C ALA A 4 14.86 8.17 -18.26
N GLU A 5 14.62 9.24 -17.49
CA GLU A 5 13.94 9.19 -16.18
C GLU A 5 12.42 9.38 -16.26
N ALA A 6 11.91 9.97 -17.34
CA ALA A 6 10.48 10.20 -17.52
C ALA A 6 9.69 8.93 -17.87
N THR A 7 10.33 7.93 -18.51
CA THR A 7 9.68 6.68 -18.92
C THR A 7 9.63 5.63 -17.82
N ARG A 8 10.40 5.77 -16.71
CA ARG A 8 10.33 4.84 -15.56
C ARG A 8 9.20 5.13 -14.58
N ARG A 9 8.48 6.24 -14.71
CA ARG A 9 7.36 6.60 -13.81
C ARG A 9 5.99 6.07 -14.26
N GLN A 10 5.88 5.39 -15.40
CA GLN A 10 4.60 4.92 -15.94
C GLN A 10 4.31 3.42 -15.77
N GLN A 11 5.15 2.66 -15.06
CA GLN A 11 4.95 1.22 -14.85
C GLN A 11 4.73 0.80 -13.40
N ASP A 12 4.57 1.76 -12.47
CA ASP A 12 4.31 1.47 -11.06
C ASP A 12 2.79 1.47 -10.78
N SER A 13 2.05 0.63 -11.50
CA SER A 13 0.74 0.19 -11.04
C SER A 13 0.98 -0.69 -9.81
N SER A 14 1.01 -0.07 -8.63
CA SER A 14 1.36 -0.73 -7.38
C SER A 14 0.56 -2.04 -7.24
N PRO A 15 1.19 -3.19 -6.94
CA PRO A 15 0.54 -4.51 -6.84
C PRO A 15 -0.70 -4.53 -5.94
N LEU A 16 -0.72 -3.65 -4.93
CA LEU A 16 -1.85 -3.44 -4.03
C LEU A 16 -3.11 -2.89 -4.72
N LEU A 17 -2.94 -2.01 -5.69
CA LEU A 17 -4.05 -1.41 -6.43
C LEU A 17 -4.66 -2.42 -7.41
N LEU A 18 -3.83 -3.32 -7.95
CA LEU A 18 -4.31 -4.46 -8.74
C LEU A 18 -5.15 -5.41 -7.88
N MET A 19 -4.65 -5.81 -6.70
CA MET A 19 -5.40 -6.67 -5.77
C MET A 19 -6.70 -6.03 -5.28
N ALA A 20 -6.70 -4.72 -4.99
CA ALA A 20 -7.90 -4.00 -4.60
C ALA A 20 -8.95 -3.97 -5.73
N ASN A 21 -8.52 -3.74 -6.98
CA ASN A 21 -9.41 -3.78 -8.14
C ASN A 21 -9.97 -5.18 -8.40
N GLU A 22 -9.17 -6.24 -8.25
CA GLU A 22 -9.66 -7.62 -8.37
C GLU A 22 -10.72 -7.94 -7.31
N ARG A 23 -10.52 -7.48 -6.07
CA ARG A 23 -11.47 -7.64 -4.97
C ARG A 23 -12.76 -6.86 -5.22
N LEU A 24 -12.67 -5.62 -5.70
CA LEU A 24 -13.83 -4.81 -6.10
C LEU A 24 -14.61 -5.49 -7.22
N ARG A 25 -13.92 -6.00 -8.24
CA ARG A 25 -14.54 -6.73 -9.34
C ARG A 25 -15.27 -7.99 -8.87
N ALA A 26 -14.68 -8.73 -7.94
CA ALA A 26 -15.33 -9.90 -7.35
C ALA A 26 -16.62 -9.51 -6.59
N LEU A 27 -16.63 -8.37 -5.90
CA LEU A 27 -17.84 -7.84 -5.24
C LEU A 27 -18.91 -7.40 -6.23
N GLU A 28 -18.54 -6.77 -7.36
CA GLU A 28 -19.48 -6.46 -8.44
C GLU A 28 -20.11 -7.72 -9.03
N ASP A 29 -19.34 -8.79 -9.17
CA ASP A 29 -19.86 -10.07 -9.67
C ASP A 29 -20.78 -10.77 -8.65
N VAL A 30 -20.50 -10.62 -7.34
CA VAL A 30 -21.41 -11.03 -6.27
C VAL A 30 -22.73 -10.25 -6.35
N GLU A 31 -22.68 -8.93 -6.58
CA GLU A 31 -23.89 -8.11 -6.70
C GLU A 31 -24.76 -8.54 -7.88
N LYS A 32 -24.15 -8.83 -9.04
CA LYS A 32 -24.87 -9.39 -10.20
C LYS A 32 -25.50 -10.75 -9.87
N GLU A 33 -24.80 -11.61 -9.15
CA GLU A 33 -25.32 -12.91 -8.74
C GLU A 33 -26.52 -12.77 -7.80
N ILE A 34 -26.50 -11.81 -6.87
CA ILE A 34 -27.64 -11.49 -6.00
C ILE A 34 -28.86 -11.06 -6.81
N ALA A 35 -28.68 -10.23 -7.83
CA ALA A 35 -29.78 -9.85 -8.72
C ALA A 35 -30.39 -11.08 -9.43
N MET A 36 -29.55 -12.03 -9.87
CA MET A 36 -30.02 -13.28 -10.46
C MET A 36 -30.75 -14.19 -9.45
N ILE A 37 -30.29 -14.25 -8.20
CA ILE A 37 -30.96 -14.98 -7.11
C ILE A 37 -32.38 -14.44 -6.90
N LEU A 38 -32.52 -13.11 -6.84
CA LEU A 38 -33.83 -12.46 -6.68
C LEU A 38 -34.75 -12.74 -7.87
N GLN A 39 -34.23 -12.69 -9.09
CA GLN A 39 -34.99 -13.04 -10.29
C GLN A 39 -35.44 -14.51 -10.28
N CYS A 40 -34.54 -15.42 -9.90
CA CYS A 40 -34.84 -16.85 -9.80
C CYS A 40 -35.94 -17.11 -8.74
N ALA A 41 -35.84 -16.48 -7.57
CA ALA A 41 -36.86 -16.56 -6.53
C ALA A 41 -38.23 -16.04 -7.02
N GLY A 42 -38.24 -14.90 -7.72
CA GLY A 42 -39.47 -14.35 -8.31
C GLY A 42 -40.12 -15.31 -9.31
N ASN A 43 -39.32 -15.95 -10.16
CA ASN A 43 -39.81 -16.93 -11.12
C ASN A 43 -40.36 -18.20 -10.45
N ILE A 44 -39.71 -18.68 -9.39
CA ILE A 44 -40.20 -19.82 -8.59
C ILE A 44 -41.57 -19.49 -7.98
N ILE A 45 -41.70 -18.33 -7.33
CA ILE A 45 -42.96 -17.89 -6.70
C ILE A 45 -44.06 -17.74 -7.76
N LEU A 46 -43.75 -17.13 -8.91
CA LEU A 46 -44.70 -16.96 -10.00
C LEU A 46 -45.17 -18.32 -10.56
N GLU A 47 -44.27 -19.28 -10.73
CA GLU A 47 -44.64 -20.62 -11.18
C GLU A 47 -45.54 -21.34 -10.17
N LEU A 48 -45.23 -21.23 -8.88
CA LEU A 48 -46.03 -21.80 -7.78
C LEU A 48 -47.41 -21.15 -7.64
N SER A 49 -47.58 -19.90 -8.11
CA SER A 49 -48.87 -19.20 -8.07
C SER A 49 -49.88 -19.68 -9.11
N LYS A 50 -49.48 -20.53 -10.05
CA LYS A 50 -50.36 -21.08 -11.09
C LYS A 50 -51.21 -22.21 -10.54
N ASP A 51 -52.46 -22.33 -11.01
CA ASP A 51 -53.37 -23.43 -10.66
C ASP A 51 -52.78 -24.83 -10.94
N LYS A 52 -51.91 -24.91 -11.97
CA LYS A 52 -51.14 -26.11 -12.30
C LYS A 52 -49.68 -25.73 -12.55
N HIS A 53 -48.85 -25.85 -11.52
CA HIS A 53 -47.42 -25.53 -11.58
C HIS A 53 -46.59 -26.67 -12.21
N ASN A 54 -45.52 -26.32 -12.93
CA ASN A 54 -44.57 -27.30 -13.46
C ASN A 54 -43.52 -27.69 -12.41
N ALA A 55 -43.74 -28.83 -11.73
CA ALA A 55 -42.85 -29.32 -10.68
C ALA A 55 -41.38 -29.46 -11.12
N SER A 56 -41.12 -30.02 -12.31
CA SER A 56 -39.75 -30.21 -12.82
C SER A 56 -39.04 -28.87 -13.07
N LEU A 57 -39.77 -27.86 -13.55
CA LEU A 57 -39.23 -26.51 -13.73
C LEU A 57 -38.90 -25.86 -12.38
N VAL A 58 -39.81 -25.98 -11.41
CA VAL A 58 -39.61 -25.46 -10.05
C VAL A 58 -38.39 -26.11 -9.42
N ASP A 59 -38.25 -27.44 -9.45
CA ASP A 59 -37.11 -28.15 -8.88
C ASP A 59 -35.78 -27.68 -9.49
N ARG A 60 -35.74 -27.50 -10.82
CA ARG A 60 -34.55 -26.98 -11.49
C ARG A 60 -34.20 -25.57 -11.04
N GLN A 61 -35.20 -24.69 -10.92
CA GLN A 61 -34.97 -23.31 -10.49
C GLN A 61 -34.56 -23.23 -9.02
N VAL A 62 -35.14 -24.07 -8.15
CA VAL A 62 -34.74 -24.18 -6.74
C VAL A 62 -33.30 -24.65 -6.62
N ALA A 63 -32.87 -25.65 -7.41
CA ALA A 63 -31.48 -26.10 -7.42
C ALA A 63 -30.52 -24.99 -7.88
N GLN A 64 -30.89 -24.22 -8.92
CA GLN A 64 -30.12 -23.07 -9.37
C GLN A 64 -30.04 -21.98 -8.29
N PHE A 65 -31.17 -21.66 -7.65
CA PHE A 65 -31.24 -20.69 -6.55
C PHE A 65 -30.31 -21.08 -5.40
N GLN A 66 -30.37 -22.34 -4.95
CA GLN A 66 -29.51 -22.86 -3.88
C GLN A 66 -28.02 -22.77 -4.24
N SER A 67 -27.66 -23.12 -5.48
CA SER A 67 -26.29 -23.04 -5.96
C SER A 67 -25.77 -21.60 -5.98
N SER A 68 -26.56 -20.65 -6.50
CA SER A 68 -26.19 -19.23 -6.52
C SER A 68 -26.09 -18.65 -5.12
N VAL A 69 -27.02 -18.96 -4.20
CA VAL A 69 -26.95 -18.54 -2.79
C VAL A 69 -25.66 -19.04 -2.14
N SER A 70 -25.35 -20.33 -2.28
CA SER A 70 -24.12 -20.91 -1.72
C SER A 70 -22.86 -20.24 -2.27
N ARG A 71 -22.84 -19.91 -3.58
CA ARG A 71 -21.71 -19.20 -4.18
C ARG A 71 -21.55 -17.78 -3.63
N VAL A 72 -22.65 -17.04 -3.48
CA VAL A 72 -22.65 -15.69 -2.87
C VAL A 72 -22.17 -15.75 -1.42
N GLU A 73 -22.66 -16.70 -0.63
CA GLU A 73 -22.24 -16.89 0.77
C GLU A 73 -20.75 -17.20 0.88
N ASN A 74 -20.24 -18.10 0.04
CA ASN A 74 -18.83 -18.47 0.03
C ASN A 74 -17.92 -17.30 -0.32
N GLU A 75 -18.28 -16.52 -1.36
CA GLU A 75 -17.48 -15.36 -1.77
C GLU A 75 -17.53 -14.23 -0.74
N LEU A 76 -18.72 -13.87 -0.23
CA LEU A 76 -18.84 -12.86 0.82
C LEU A 76 -18.06 -13.27 2.08
N SER A 77 -18.14 -14.55 2.48
CA SER A 77 -17.35 -15.08 3.60
C SER A 77 -15.86 -14.97 3.35
N GLY A 78 -15.40 -15.19 2.10
CA GLY A 78 -14.01 -14.99 1.68
C GLY A 78 -13.57 -13.52 1.77
N GLN A 79 -14.43 -12.59 1.35
CA GLN A 79 -14.16 -11.14 1.45
C GLN A 79 -14.15 -10.66 2.90
N ILE A 80 -15.07 -11.13 3.74
CA ILE A 80 -15.12 -10.82 5.17
C ILE A 80 -13.87 -11.35 5.88
N ARG A 81 -13.46 -12.60 5.61
CA ARG A 81 -12.21 -13.16 6.15
C ARG A 81 -10.99 -12.33 5.75
N TYR A 82 -10.91 -11.92 4.48
CA TYR A 82 -9.84 -11.04 4.03
C TYR A 82 -9.87 -9.67 4.73
N LEU A 83 -11.03 -9.01 4.76
CA LEU A 83 -11.18 -7.72 5.44
C LEU A 83 -10.80 -7.82 6.92
N THR A 84 -11.18 -8.91 7.58
CA THR A 84 -10.81 -9.19 8.97
C THR A 84 -9.30 -9.33 9.11
N GLN A 85 -8.66 -10.10 8.22
CA GLN A 85 -7.20 -10.27 8.21
C GLN A 85 -6.46 -8.95 8.02
N VAL A 86 -6.92 -8.08 7.11
CA VAL A 86 -6.27 -6.78 6.87
C VAL A 86 -6.64 -5.70 7.90
N ALA A 87 -7.85 -5.75 8.47
CA ALA A 87 -8.31 -4.75 9.44
C ALA A 87 -7.81 -5.02 10.87
N THR A 88 -7.54 -6.27 11.24
CA THR A 88 -7.07 -6.64 12.59
C THR A 88 -5.55 -6.64 12.76
N GLY A 89 -4.79 -6.16 11.75
CA GLY A 89 -3.33 -6.08 11.82
C GLY A 89 -2.63 -7.44 11.81
N GLN A 90 -3.31 -8.53 11.45
CA GLN A 90 -2.64 -9.77 11.08
C GLN A 90 -1.82 -9.50 9.81
N PRO A 91 -0.58 -10.03 9.72
CA PRO A 91 0.45 -9.49 8.84
C PRO A 91 0.09 -9.70 7.36
N HIS A 92 -0.55 -8.69 6.79
CA HIS A 92 -0.31 -8.24 5.42
C HIS A 92 0.90 -7.28 5.40
N GLU A 93 1.59 -7.16 6.53
CA GLU A 93 2.86 -6.48 6.77
C GLU A 93 4.05 -7.26 6.16
N GLY A 94 4.12 -7.31 4.83
CA GLY A 94 5.27 -7.86 4.12
C GLY A 94 6.04 -6.88 3.22
N SER A 95 5.41 -5.87 2.60
CA SER A 95 6.11 -5.22 1.46
C SER A 95 5.92 -3.73 1.24
N THR A 96 4.85 -3.06 1.69
CA THR A 96 4.64 -1.64 1.30
C THR A 96 4.58 -0.65 2.45
N TYR A 97 3.81 -0.90 3.52
CA TYR A 97 3.83 0.03 4.67
C TYR A 97 5.14 -0.09 5.44
N SER A 98 5.61 -1.31 5.72
CA SER A 98 6.94 -1.53 6.32
C SER A 98 8.02 -0.94 5.43
N ALA A 99 8.07 -1.28 4.13
CA ALA A 99 9.10 -0.76 3.23
C ALA A 99 9.07 0.77 3.09
N ARG A 100 7.89 1.41 3.02
CA ARG A 100 7.79 2.88 3.02
C ARG A 100 8.25 3.47 4.35
N LYS A 101 7.86 2.89 5.48
CA LYS A 101 8.26 3.35 6.81
C LYS A 101 9.76 3.17 7.03
N ASP A 102 10.32 2.04 6.60
CA ASP A 102 11.75 1.74 6.65
C ASP A 102 12.53 2.70 5.76
N CYS A 103 12.04 2.97 4.55
CA CYS A 103 12.60 3.99 3.66
C CYS A 103 12.52 5.39 4.28
N GLN A 104 11.39 5.77 4.87
CA GLN A 104 11.21 7.05 5.55
C GLN A 104 12.15 7.18 6.75
N MET A 105 12.32 6.12 7.54
CA MET A 105 13.26 6.10 8.66
C MET A 105 14.71 6.17 8.18
N ALA A 106 15.06 5.47 7.10
CA ALA A 106 16.38 5.54 6.48
C ALA A 106 16.68 6.95 5.95
N LEU A 107 15.69 7.61 5.33
CA LEU A 107 15.78 8.99 4.88
C LEU A 107 16.00 9.95 6.05
N ASN A 108 15.20 9.82 7.12
CA ASN A 108 15.35 10.65 8.32
C ASN A 108 16.74 10.47 8.95
N ARG A 109 17.26 9.23 9.00
CA ARG A 109 18.62 8.94 9.47
C ARG A 109 19.68 9.58 8.58
N ALA A 110 19.51 9.52 7.26
CA ALA A 110 20.43 10.12 6.30
C ALA A 110 20.46 11.66 6.42
N GLU A 111 19.30 12.30 6.53
CA GLU A 111 19.21 13.75 6.76
C GLU A 111 19.84 14.15 8.09
N TYR A 112 19.62 13.37 9.16
CA TYR A 112 20.27 13.61 10.44
C TYR A 112 21.80 13.48 10.36
N ALA A 113 22.30 12.44 9.69
CA ALA A 113 23.74 12.25 9.48
C ALA A 113 24.34 13.43 8.68
N LYS A 114 23.65 13.91 7.65
CA LYS A 114 24.05 15.09 6.85
C LYS A 114 24.15 16.34 7.71
N VAL A 115 23.19 16.60 8.59
CA VAL A 115 23.23 17.74 9.53
C VAL A 115 24.45 17.62 10.44
N LYS A 116 24.68 16.45 11.04
CA LYS A 116 25.81 16.22 11.95
C LYS A 116 27.17 16.35 11.26
N LEU A 117 27.29 15.86 10.02
CA LEU A 117 28.49 16.06 9.21
C LEU A 117 28.73 17.54 8.88
N GLY A 118 27.69 18.31 8.60
CA GLY A 118 27.80 19.76 8.38
C GLY A 118 28.21 20.54 9.64
N GLU A 119 27.74 20.14 10.82
CA GLU A 119 28.21 20.69 12.10
C GLU A 119 29.69 20.37 12.35
N LEU A 120 30.11 19.13 12.09
CA LEU A 120 31.50 18.71 12.25
C LEU A 120 32.43 19.44 11.28
N GLY A 121 32.03 19.56 10.00
CA GLY A 121 32.80 20.28 8.98
C GLY A 121 33.11 21.72 9.38
N ARG A 122 32.08 22.47 9.82
CA ARG A 122 32.25 23.84 10.34
C ARG A 122 33.19 23.90 11.55
N THR A 123 33.11 22.90 12.44
CA THR A 123 34.00 22.84 13.61
C THR A 123 35.46 22.64 13.18
N CYS A 124 35.71 21.75 12.21
CA CYS A 124 37.05 21.53 11.68
C CYS A 124 37.63 22.79 11.00
N GLU A 125 36.83 23.51 10.22
CA GLU A 125 37.22 24.78 9.59
C GLU A 125 37.66 25.82 10.63
N LEU A 126 36.87 26.02 11.69
CA LEU A 126 37.19 26.95 12.78
C LEU A 126 38.49 26.57 13.50
N MET A 127 38.74 25.28 13.72
CA MET A 127 39.97 24.82 14.36
C MET A 127 41.20 25.07 13.48
N LEU A 128 41.08 24.86 12.16
CA LEU A 128 42.13 25.14 11.18
C LEU A 128 42.45 26.64 11.12
N GLU A 129 41.43 27.50 11.11
CA GLU A 129 41.61 28.96 11.13
C GLU A 129 42.30 29.44 12.42
N GLN A 130 41.90 28.92 13.59
CA GLN A 130 42.56 29.24 14.86
C GLN A 130 44.03 28.79 14.88
N GLN A 131 44.33 27.61 14.33
CA GLN A 131 45.70 27.11 14.27
C GLN A 131 46.59 27.98 13.37
N GLN A 132 46.08 28.45 12.24
CA GLN A 132 46.80 29.39 11.36
C GLN A 132 47.04 30.74 12.04
N GLN A 133 46.04 31.29 12.74
CA GLN A 133 46.20 32.55 13.47
C GLN A 133 47.24 32.45 14.59
N GLN A 134 47.27 31.33 15.33
CA GLN A 134 48.29 31.11 16.36
C GLN A 134 49.71 31.02 15.78
N GLN A 135 49.89 30.36 14.64
CA GLN A 135 51.20 30.31 13.97
C GLN A 135 51.68 31.69 13.50
N GLN A 136 50.79 32.52 12.95
CA GLN A 136 51.13 33.89 12.55
C GLN A 136 51.52 34.77 13.75
N GLN A 137 50.81 34.66 14.88
CA GLN A 137 51.15 35.42 16.08
C GLN A 137 52.52 35.01 16.67
N GLN A 138 52.85 33.72 16.67
CA GLN A 138 54.16 33.27 17.15
C GLN A 138 55.31 33.76 16.26
N GLN A 139 55.13 33.81 14.93
CA GLN A 139 56.16 34.35 14.04
C GLN A 139 56.38 35.86 14.23
N GLN A 140 55.32 36.64 14.45
CA GLN A 140 55.45 38.08 14.71
C GLN A 140 56.16 38.38 16.03
N GLN A 141 55.89 37.60 17.09
CA GLN A 141 56.58 37.78 18.38
C GLN A 141 58.08 37.44 18.31
N GLN A 142 58.48 36.43 17.52
CA GLN A 142 59.89 36.10 17.34
C GLN A 142 60.66 37.19 16.57
N GLN A 143 60.04 37.85 15.58
CA GLN A 143 60.69 38.95 14.86
C GLN A 143 60.90 40.19 15.72
N GLN A 144 59.99 40.49 16.66
CA GLN A 144 60.13 41.64 17.57
C GLN A 144 61.20 41.46 18.64
N GLN A 145 61.60 40.23 18.98
CA GLN A 145 62.68 39.98 19.96
C GLN A 145 64.08 40.02 19.34
N GLN A 146 64.20 40.07 18.01
CA GLN A 146 65.49 40.13 17.31
C GLN A 146 65.88 41.55 16.84
N THR A 147 65.05 42.55 17.12
CA THR A 147 65.34 43.98 16.85
C THR A 147 65.60 44.71 18.16
#